data_AF-A0A7V4FJ36-F1
#
_entry.id   AF-A0A7V4FJ36-F1
#
_cell.length_a   1.000
_cell.length_b   1.000
_cell.length_c   1.000
_cell.angle_alpha   90.00
_cell.angle_beta   90.00
_cell.angle_gamma   90.00
#
_symmetry.space_group_name_H-M   'P 1'
#
loop_
_entity.id
_entity.type
_entity.pdbx_description
1 polymer ?
#
loop_
_entity_poly.entity_id
_entity_poly.type
_entity_poly.pdbx_seq_one_letter_code
_entity_poly.pdbx_strand_id
1 'polypeptide(L)'
;MRTFLNRSISHSVILILVIFIVNDSIAQITSEPPAKPKTNIEDALKYARNDNSMPGKYPGKVVQVNHESCTADNKIIYQAAYDMVEKGMLSLTGEGNIKNAWLKFVSPNDRIGLKVNPVAGPQLSTSVEVTQAIVKQLELAGVQRKNIIIWDRREEQLFEAGFNHENFPGVKIIGTERPENGSMYDENGKLHSLKMIDTTWYYWADCEEKYDSATIPYMVNEGKYSYFTKIVTQMVDKIINVPILKNAGASVTLCLKNLAFGAVTNTARLHKQLWAETCAEVNAFPPLRDKVVLNIVDGIKGCFNGGPGANPQFFCEYKTVLVGTDPVAVDRVGYDIVIKERIKRGVQKEDNPRGRIFMDLAQNLNLGIADLEKIKWEKINLK
;
A
#
# COMPACT_ATOMS: atom_id res chain seq x y z
N MET A 1 -32.03 39.78 -54.46
CA MET A 1 -33.07 40.41 -55.30
C MET A 1 -34.23 39.41 -55.43
N ARG A 2 -35.44 39.84 -55.01
CA ARG A 2 -36.76 39.16 -55.08
C ARG A 2 -37.16 38.12 -54.01
N THR A 3 -37.62 38.68 -52.90
CA THR A 3 -38.88 38.48 -52.15
C THR A 3 -39.96 37.48 -52.65
N PHE A 4 -40.44 36.70 -51.66
CA PHE A 4 -41.82 36.38 -51.23
C PHE A 4 -42.95 36.08 -52.25
N LEU A 5 -43.65 34.97 -52.02
CA LEU A 5 -45.12 34.94 -52.00
C LEU A 5 -45.69 33.81 -51.13
N ASN A 6 -46.60 34.22 -50.24
CA ASN A 6 -47.44 33.45 -49.33
C ASN A 6 -48.35 32.44 -50.03
N ARG A 7 -48.70 31.34 -49.33
CA ARG A 7 -50.09 30.86 -49.21
C ARG A 7 -50.23 29.82 -48.09
N SER A 8 -51.13 30.10 -47.14
CA SER A 8 -51.58 29.20 -46.09
C SER A 8 -52.71 28.30 -46.58
N ILE A 9 -52.73 27.02 -46.21
CA ILE A 9 -53.95 26.20 -46.21
C ILE A 9 -53.89 25.25 -45.01
N SER A 10 -54.90 25.36 -44.14
CA SER A 10 -55.16 24.51 -42.99
C SER A 10 -55.44 23.06 -43.42
N HIS A 11 -54.89 22.08 -42.71
CA HIS A 11 -55.40 20.69 -42.75
C HIS A 11 -55.54 20.14 -41.34
N SER A 12 -56.75 19.65 -41.09
CA SER A 12 -57.24 19.01 -39.87
C SER A 12 -56.39 17.79 -39.48
N VAL A 13 -56.08 17.69 -38.19
CA VAL A 13 -55.42 16.53 -37.59
C VAL A 13 -56.47 15.46 -37.31
N ILE A 14 -56.40 14.32 -38.02
CA ILE A 14 -57.10 13.09 -37.67
C ILE A 14 -56.18 12.29 -36.73
N LEU A 15 -56.61 12.13 -35.49
CA LEU A 15 -55.95 11.36 -34.45
C LEU A 15 -56.26 9.87 -34.66
N ILE A 16 -55.30 9.09 -35.17
CA ILE A 16 -55.39 7.62 -35.18
C ILE A 16 -54.73 7.12 -33.89
N LEU A 17 -55.54 6.65 -32.96
CA LEU A 17 -55.12 6.01 -31.72
C LEU A 17 -54.67 4.57 -32.03
N VAL A 18 -53.37 4.34 -32.17
CA VAL A 18 -52.82 2.98 -32.23
C VAL A 18 -52.56 2.52 -30.80
N ILE A 19 -53.42 1.63 -30.32
CA ILE A 19 -53.21 0.91 -29.05
C ILE A 19 -52.11 -0.13 -29.29
N PHE A 20 -50.88 0.18 -28.87
CA PHE A 20 -49.86 -0.85 -28.67
C PHE A 20 -50.02 -1.39 -27.25
N ILE A 21 -50.51 -2.63 -27.15
CA ILE A 21 -50.38 -3.45 -25.95
C ILE A 21 -48.89 -3.79 -25.85
N VAL A 22 -48.15 -3.06 -25.00
CA VAL A 22 -46.80 -3.44 -24.63
C VAL A 22 -46.94 -4.55 -23.59
N ASN A 23 -46.54 -5.75 -23.99
CA ASN A 23 -46.50 -6.91 -23.13
C ASN A 23 -45.42 -6.66 -22.07
N ASP A 24 -45.82 -6.41 -20.82
CA ASP A 24 -44.90 -6.30 -19.68
C ASP A 24 -44.27 -7.68 -19.43
N SER A 25 -43.07 -7.87 -19.97
CA SER A 25 -42.17 -8.94 -19.58
C SER A 25 -40.76 -8.39 -19.53
N ILE A 26 -40.56 -7.40 -18.65
CA ILE A 26 -39.22 -7.12 -18.12
C ILE A 26 -38.93 -8.25 -17.14
N ALA A 27 -38.26 -9.29 -17.63
CA ALA A 27 -37.54 -10.21 -16.76
C ALA A 27 -36.49 -9.36 -16.02
N GLN A 28 -36.77 -9.01 -14.76
CA GLN A 28 -35.76 -8.56 -13.84
C GLN A 28 -34.76 -9.71 -13.67
N ILE A 29 -33.69 -9.69 -14.46
CA ILE A 29 -32.49 -10.46 -14.16
C ILE A 29 -31.86 -9.75 -12.96
N THR A 30 -32.36 -10.05 -11.76
CA THR A 30 -31.61 -9.84 -10.53
C THR A 30 -30.56 -10.96 -10.48
N SER A 31 -29.56 -10.90 -11.36
CA SER A 31 -28.38 -11.73 -11.16
C SER A 31 -27.71 -11.24 -9.89
N GLU A 32 -27.72 -12.07 -8.84
CA GLU A 32 -26.86 -11.84 -7.68
C GLU A 32 -25.45 -11.53 -8.18
N PRO A 33 -24.76 -10.53 -7.59
CA PRO A 33 -23.38 -10.27 -7.96
C PRO A 33 -22.60 -11.58 -7.85
N PRO A 34 -21.76 -11.91 -8.85
CA PRO A 34 -21.06 -13.18 -8.87
C PRO A 34 -20.33 -13.40 -7.55
N ALA A 35 -20.44 -14.63 -7.01
CA ALA A 35 -19.78 -15.00 -5.76
C ALA A 35 -18.28 -14.71 -5.87
N LYS A 36 -17.71 -14.06 -4.84
CA LYS A 36 -16.29 -13.72 -4.83
C LYS A 36 -15.44 -15.01 -4.91
N PRO A 37 -14.29 -14.98 -5.61
CA PRO A 37 -13.39 -16.12 -5.66
C PRO A 37 -12.94 -16.55 -4.25
N LYS A 38 -12.82 -17.87 -4.03
CA LYS A 38 -12.32 -18.42 -2.76
C LYS A 38 -10.82 -18.17 -2.59
N THR A 39 -10.35 -18.21 -1.35
CA THR A 39 -8.93 -18.04 -1.00
C THR A 39 -8.50 -19.12 0.01
N ASN A 40 -7.20 -19.22 0.30
CA ASN A 40 -6.66 -20.13 1.32
C ASN A 40 -6.41 -19.45 2.69
N ILE A 41 -7.15 -18.39 3.04
CA ILE A 41 -6.98 -17.70 4.33
C ILE A 41 -7.09 -18.65 5.54
N GLU A 42 -8.00 -19.62 5.50
CA GLU A 42 -8.16 -20.61 6.58
C GLU A 42 -6.90 -21.44 6.82
N ASP A 43 -6.04 -21.63 5.81
CA ASP A 43 -4.75 -22.31 5.99
C ASP A 43 -3.75 -21.42 6.73
N ALA A 44 -3.75 -20.11 6.46
CA ALA A 44 -2.90 -19.16 7.18
C ALA A 44 -3.27 -19.07 8.67
N LEU A 45 -4.56 -19.16 8.99
CA LEU A 45 -5.07 -19.06 10.36
C LEU A 45 -4.71 -20.28 11.23
N LYS A 46 -4.35 -21.42 10.63
CA LYS A 46 -3.87 -22.62 11.35
C LYS A 46 -2.49 -22.41 11.99
N TYR A 47 -1.69 -21.48 11.48
CA TYR A 47 -0.36 -21.20 12.04
C TYR A 47 -0.48 -20.39 13.33
N ALA A 48 0.03 -20.94 14.42
CA ALA A 48 0.09 -20.26 15.71
C ALA A 48 0.78 -18.90 15.61
N ARG A 49 0.24 -17.92 16.33
CA ARG A 49 0.83 -16.58 16.47
C ARG A 49 2.00 -16.62 17.46
N ASN A 50 2.90 -15.65 17.36
CA ASN A 50 3.99 -15.44 18.31
C ASN A 50 4.00 -13.98 18.81
N ASP A 51 4.95 -13.65 19.68
CA ASP A 51 5.03 -12.33 20.33
C ASP A 51 5.26 -11.15 19.37
N ASN A 52 5.67 -11.43 18.13
CA ASN A 52 5.84 -10.42 17.08
C ASN A 52 4.68 -10.38 16.09
N SER A 53 3.68 -11.26 16.24
CA SER A 53 2.51 -11.22 15.38
C SER A 53 1.85 -9.83 15.44
N MET A 54 1.39 -9.33 14.29
CA MET A 54 0.50 -8.16 14.22
C MET A 54 -0.63 -8.28 15.27
N PRO A 55 -1.17 -7.20 15.84
CA PRO A 55 -0.81 -5.79 15.64
C PRO A 55 0.51 -5.34 16.30
N GLY A 56 1.31 -6.27 16.83
CA GLY A 56 2.58 -5.96 17.48
C GLY A 56 2.42 -5.35 18.87
N LYS A 57 3.49 -4.70 19.36
CA LYS A 57 3.64 -4.29 20.78
C LYS A 57 2.68 -3.22 21.28
N TYR A 58 2.16 -2.36 20.40
CA TYR A 58 1.33 -1.21 20.77
C TYR A 58 0.03 -1.20 19.93
N PRO A 59 -0.86 -2.19 20.12
CA PRO A 59 -2.12 -2.28 19.39
C PRO A 59 -2.94 -0.99 19.49
N GLY A 60 -3.50 -0.52 18.38
CA GLY A 60 -4.34 0.67 18.35
C GLY A 60 -3.65 2.00 18.71
N LYS A 61 -2.33 2.05 18.92
CA LYS A 61 -1.63 3.33 19.16
C LYS A 61 -0.97 3.82 17.87
N VAL A 62 -1.32 5.04 17.47
CA VAL A 62 -0.74 5.72 16.30
C VAL A 62 -0.25 7.10 16.72
N VAL A 63 1.03 7.37 16.47
CA VAL A 63 1.61 8.69 16.65
C VAL A 63 1.71 9.37 15.30
N GLN A 64 1.02 10.51 15.16
CA GLN A 64 1.15 11.41 14.01
C GLN A 64 2.06 12.56 14.40
N VAL A 65 3.19 12.70 13.70
CA VAL A 65 4.10 13.83 13.88
C VAL A 65 4.00 14.74 12.67
N ASN A 66 3.65 16.00 12.89
CA ASN A 66 3.59 17.02 11.85
C ASN A 66 4.77 17.97 11.98
N HIS A 67 5.25 18.50 10.86
CA HIS A 67 6.28 19.54 10.86
C HIS A 67 6.10 20.47 9.66
N GLU A 68 5.72 21.73 9.92
CA GLU A 68 5.36 22.67 8.85
C GLU A 68 6.53 23.04 7.92
N SER A 69 7.76 22.95 8.41
CA SER A 69 8.99 23.27 7.67
C SER A 69 9.75 22.02 7.22
N CYS A 70 9.06 20.88 7.04
CA CYS A 70 9.69 19.65 6.54
C CYS A 70 9.99 19.67 5.04
N THR A 71 9.53 20.69 4.32
CA THR A 71 9.76 20.90 2.89
C THR A 71 10.27 22.31 2.62
N ALA A 72 11.16 22.43 1.63
CA ALA A 72 11.60 23.70 1.04
C ALA A 72 11.84 23.50 -0.46
N ASP A 73 11.34 24.40 -1.30
CA ASP A 73 11.47 24.33 -2.76
C ASP A 73 11.04 22.97 -3.35
N ASN A 74 9.92 22.41 -2.86
CA ASN A 74 9.39 21.09 -3.21
C ASN A 74 10.33 19.90 -2.90
N LYS A 75 11.36 20.12 -2.08
CA LYS A 75 12.25 19.07 -1.58
C LYS A 75 12.03 18.84 -0.10
N ILE A 76 12.26 17.61 0.33
CA ILE A 76 12.15 17.24 1.74
C ILE A 76 13.45 17.60 2.45
N ILE A 77 13.33 18.20 3.62
CA ILE A 77 14.48 18.54 4.45
C ILE A 77 14.82 17.32 5.30
N TYR A 78 15.99 16.71 5.07
CA TYR A 78 16.44 15.52 5.78
C TYR A 78 16.34 15.64 7.30
N GLN A 79 16.79 16.77 7.88
CA GLN A 79 16.75 16.97 9.33
C GLN A 79 15.33 16.92 9.87
N ALA A 80 14.37 17.55 9.18
CA ALA A 80 12.97 17.51 9.58
C ALA A 80 12.40 16.08 9.51
N ALA A 81 12.73 15.32 8.46
CA ALA A 81 12.34 13.91 8.36
C ALA A 81 12.95 13.07 9.50
N TYR A 82 14.22 13.32 9.84
CA TYR A 82 14.89 12.69 10.98
C TYR A 82 14.17 12.98 12.30
N ASP A 83 13.89 14.25 12.59
CA ASP A 83 13.25 14.68 13.83
C ASP A 83 11.81 14.14 13.94
N MET A 84 11.08 14.07 12.82
CA MET A 84 9.74 13.49 12.78
C MET A 84 9.73 12.00 13.11
N VAL A 85 10.65 11.22 12.51
CA VAL A 85 10.79 9.79 12.81
C VAL A 85 11.24 9.59 14.26
N GLU A 86 12.24 10.34 14.72
CA GLU A 86 12.74 10.26 16.10
C GLU A 86 11.62 10.56 17.11
N LYS A 87 10.89 11.66 16.92
CA LYS A 87 9.81 12.04 17.83
C LYS A 87 8.69 11.01 17.85
N GLY A 88 8.34 10.46 16.68
CA GLY A 88 7.34 9.41 16.55
C GLY A 88 7.74 8.14 17.31
N MET A 89 9.00 7.72 17.19
CA MET A 89 9.56 6.57 17.89
C MET A 89 9.59 6.75 19.41
N LEU A 90 10.06 7.90 19.89
CA LEU A 90 10.12 8.22 21.31
C LEU A 90 8.71 8.27 21.93
N SER A 91 7.75 8.92 21.27
CA SER A 91 6.36 8.97 21.75
C SER A 91 5.68 7.59 21.71
N LEU A 92 5.89 6.81 20.63
CA LEU A 92 5.28 5.48 20.50
C LEU A 92 5.74 4.56 21.65
N THR A 93 7.04 4.53 21.91
CA THR A 93 7.67 3.60 22.87
C THR A 93 7.70 4.11 24.31
N GLY A 94 7.63 5.43 24.52
CA GLY A 94 7.84 6.05 25.82
C GLY A 94 9.30 6.06 26.30
N GLU A 95 10.25 5.67 25.44
CA GLU A 95 11.68 5.66 25.78
C GLU A 95 12.28 7.07 25.76
N GLY A 96 13.30 7.30 26.58
CA GLY A 96 13.95 8.61 26.71
C GLY A 96 15.01 8.91 25.64
N ASN A 97 15.39 7.93 24.82
CA ASN A 97 16.37 8.10 23.74
C ASN A 97 16.09 7.14 22.57
N ILE A 98 16.58 7.53 21.39
CA ILE A 98 16.23 6.87 20.14
C ILE A 98 16.79 5.44 20.03
N LYS A 99 17.99 5.20 20.57
CA LYS A 99 18.60 3.86 20.62
C LYS A 99 17.71 2.88 21.36
N ASN A 100 17.24 3.23 22.56
CA ASN A 100 16.37 2.35 23.35
C ASN A 100 14.99 2.15 22.69
N ALA A 101 14.46 3.18 22.03
CA ALA A 101 13.20 3.09 21.28
C ALA A 101 13.30 2.03 20.16
N TRP A 102 14.37 2.05 19.37
CA TRP A 102 14.59 1.05 18.31
C TRP A 102 14.82 -0.36 18.86
N LEU A 103 15.56 -0.49 19.96
CA LEU A 103 15.81 -1.79 20.61
C LEU A 103 14.55 -2.44 21.20
N LYS A 104 13.39 -1.75 21.22
CA LYS A 104 12.10 -2.40 21.47
C LYS A 104 11.64 -3.28 20.31
N PHE A 105 12.10 -3.06 19.08
CA PHE A 105 11.56 -3.74 17.91
C PHE A 105 12.58 -4.65 17.22
N VAL A 106 13.87 -4.31 17.35
CA VAL A 106 14.96 -4.98 16.65
C VAL A 106 16.15 -5.22 17.59
N SER A 107 17.04 -6.12 17.19
CA SER A 107 18.35 -6.34 17.81
C SER A 107 19.49 -5.97 16.85
N PRO A 108 20.71 -5.68 17.34
CA PRO A 108 21.88 -5.43 16.49
C PRO A 108 22.22 -6.58 15.52
N ASN A 109 21.77 -7.80 15.82
CA ASN A 109 22.04 -9.01 15.03
C ASN A 109 20.93 -9.32 14.01
N ASP A 110 19.78 -8.63 14.08
CA ASP A 110 18.67 -8.88 13.17
C ASP A 110 19.02 -8.45 11.75
N ARG A 111 18.56 -9.22 10.76
CA ARG A 111 18.48 -8.78 9.36
C ARG A 111 17.16 -8.05 9.17
N ILE A 112 17.23 -6.76 8.86
CA ILE A 112 16.08 -5.85 8.85
C ILE A 112 15.69 -5.53 7.41
N GLY A 113 14.44 -5.82 7.04
CA GLY A 113 13.84 -5.39 5.79
C GLY A 113 13.09 -4.08 5.92
N LEU A 114 13.50 -3.05 5.18
CA LEU A 114 12.76 -1.80 5.00
C LEU A 114 11.88 -1.92 3.75
N LYS A 115 10.56 -2.10 3.95
CA LYS A 115 9.60 -2.24 2.85
C LYS A 115 9.10 -0.86 2.39
N VAL A 116 9.76 -0.27 1.42
CA VAL A 116 9.40 1.04 0.85
C VAL A 116 8.28 0.92 -0.20
N ASN A 117 7.86 2.03 -0.81
CA ASN A 117 6.87 2.06 -1.90
C ASN A 117 7.33 2.96 -3.06
N PRO A 118 7.90 2.38 -4.14
CA PRO A 118 8.36 3.12 -5.32
C PRO A 118 7.32 3.20 -6.46
N VAL A 119 6.18 2.51 -6.34
CA VAL A 119 5.34 2.10 -7.48
C VAL A 119 4.77 3.25 -8.32
N ALA A 120 4.55 4.43 -7.74
CA ALA A 120 4.02 5.58 -8.48
C ALA A 120 5.12 6.49 -9.07
N GLY A 121 6.36 6.01 -9.12
CA GLY A 121 7.51 6.72 -9.67
C GLY A 121 8.15 7.70 -8.69
N PRO A 122 9.28 8.32 -9.07
CA PRO A 122 10.13 9.11 -8.17
C PRO A 122 9.40 10.30 -7.53
N GLN A 123 8.39 10.85 -8.20
CA GLN A 123 7.67 12.01 -7.70
C GLN A 123 6.63 11.68 -6.62
N LEU A 124 6.20 10.42 -6.50
CA LEU A 124 5.18 9.95 -5.56
C LEU A 124 5.56 8.58 -4.97
N SER A 125 6.74 8.52 -4.37
CA SER A 125 7.29 7.34 -3.71
C SER A 125 7.65 7.65 -2.26
N THR A 126 7.87 6.61 -1.45
CA THR A 126 8.49 6.78 -0.14
C THR A 126 9.76 7.61 -0.29
N SER A 127 9.93 8.60 0.56
CA SER A 127 11.03 9.54 0.46
C SER A 127 12.37 8.90 0.84
N VAL A 128 13.42 9.27 0.11
CA VAL A 128 14.80 8.86 0.41
C VAL A 128 15.18 9.37 1.80
N GLU A 129 14.79 10.59 2.16
CA GLU A 129 15.11 11.26 3.42
C GLU A 129 14.53 10.54 4.64
N VAL A 130 13.25 10.12 4.58
CA VAL A 130 12.62 9.34 5.65
C VAL A 130 13.32 7.99 5.81
N THR A 131 13.67 7.34 4.70
CA THR A 131 14.36 6.05 4.73
C THR A 131 15.79 6.20 5.26
N GLN A 132 16.50 7.27 4.89
CA GLN A 132 17.83 7.59 5.43
C GLN A 132 17.78 7.87 6.94
N ALA A 133 16.76 8.58 7.41
CA ALA A 133 16.54 8.78 8.85
C ALA A 133 16.37 7.45 9.59
N ILE A 134 15.54 6.54 9.06
CA ILE A 134 15.36 5.19 9.63
C ILE A 134 16.69 4.43 9.67
N VAL A 135 17.43 4.39 8.57
CA VAL A 135 18.75 3.73 8.51
C VAL A 135 19.70 4.31 9.55
N LYS A 136 19.80 5.65 9.63
CA LYS A 136 20.69 6.31 10.57
C LYS A 136 20.34 5.99 12.03
N GLN A 137 19.05 5.96 12.37
CA GLN A 137 18.63 5.66 13.74
C GLN A 137 18.79 4.18 14.09
N LEU A 138 18.63 3.26 13.13
CA LEU A 138 18.97 1.84 13.29
C LEU A 138 20.48 1.65 13.54
N GLU A 139 21.34 2.41 12.86
CA GLU A 139 22.79 2.41 13.14
C GLU A 139 23.09 2.87 14.57
N LEU A 140 22.39 3.89 15.08
CA LEU A 140 22.50 4.32 16.48
C LEU A 140 22.06 3.23 17.47
N ALA A 141 21.14 2.35 17.05
CA ALA A 141 20.74 1.16 17.80
C ALA A 141 21.76 0.00 17.72
N GLY A 142 22.82 0.14 16.92
CA GLY A 142 23.88 -0.85 16.75
C GLY A 142 23.68 -1.80 15.56
N VAL A 143 22.63 -1.60 14.74
CA VAL A 143 22.42 -2.40 13.54
C VAL A 143 23.43 -1.98 12.47
N GLN A 144 24.20 -2.94 11.96
CA GLN A 144 25.14 -2.69 10.87
C GLN A 144 24.40 -2.53 9.54
N ARG A 145 24.82 -1.60 8.68
CA ARG A 145 24.19 -1.38 7.36
C ARG A 145 24.07 -2.64 6.50
N LYS A 146 25.07 -3.55 6.58
CA LYS A 146 25.06 -4.83 5.87
C LYS A 146 23.90 -5.76 6.28
N ASN A 147 23.32 -5.54 7.46
CA ASN A 147 22.14 -6.26 7.95
C ASN A 147 20.83 -5.57 7.56
N ILE A 148 20.87 -4.43 6.87
CA ILE A 148 19.69 -3.70 6.41
C ILE A 148 19.48 -4.01 4.92
N ILE A 149 18.23 -4.31 4.56
CA ILE A 149 17.78 -4.56 3.19
C ILE A 149 16.63 -3.60 2.88
N ILE A 150 16.79 -2.72 1.90
CA ILE A 150 15.69 -1.94 1.33
C ILE A 150 15.08 -2.76 0.20
N TRP A 151 13.76 -2.94 0.23
CA TRP A 151 13.11 -3.82 -0.74
C TRP A 151 11.70 -3.37 -1.12
N ASP A 152 11.30 -3.79 -2.31
CA ASP A 152 9.96 -3.75 -2.87
C ASP A 152 9.83 -4.92 -3.87
N ARG A 153 8.75 -4.95 -4.64
CA ARG A 153 8.53 -5.94 -5.66
C ARG A 153 9.41 -5.69 -6.88
N ARG A 154 9.46 -4.47 -7.42
CA ARG A 154 10.19 -4.14 -8.67
C ARG A 154 11.51 -3.45 -8.40
N GLU A 155 12.61 -4.11 -8.74
CA GLU A 155 13.96 -3.61 -8.50
C GLU A 155 14.25 -2.33 -9.27
N GLU A 156 13.85 -2.26 -10.54
CA GLU A 156 14.06 -1.05 -11.37
C GLU A 156 13.34 0.17 -10.79
N GLN A 157 12.10 0.00 -10.30
CA GLN A 157 11.34 1.09 -9.69
C GLN A 157 11.99 1.58 -8.38
N LEU A 158 12.64 0.71 -7.60
CA LEU A 158 13.42 1.13 -6.44
C LEU A 158 14.55 2.08 -6.86
N PHE A 159 15.31 1.68 -7.87
CA PHE A 159 16.43 2.47 -8.37
C PHE A 159 15.96 3.81 -8.97
N GLU A 160 14.89 3.80 -9.76
CA GLU A 160 14.27 5.01 -10.32
C GLU A 160 13.78 5.97 -9.23
N ALA A 161 13.27 5.44 -8.11
CA ALA A 161 12.83 6.22 -6.95
C ALA A 161 13.98 6.70 -6.05
N GLY A 162 15.24 6.45 -6.43
CA GLY A 162 16.43 6.92 -5.70
C GLY A 162 16.90 5.98 -4.59
N PHE A 163 16.32 4.78 -4.46
CA PHE A 163 16.87 3.73 -3.60
C PHE A 163 18.03 3.05 -4.34
N ASN A 164 19.21 3.66 -4.27
CA ASN A 164 20.43 3.19 -4.92
C ASN A 164 21.62 3.22 -3.95
N HIS A 165 22.77 2.67 -4.37
CA HIS A 165 23.95 2.57 -3.52
C HIS A 165 24.63 3.92 -3.22
N GLU A 166 24.34 4.96 -4.01
CA GLU A 166 24.83 6.33 -3.74
C GLU A 166 24.11 6.92 -2.54
N ASN A 167 22.78 6.79 -2.49
CA ASN A 167 21.95 7.28 -1.38
C ASN A 167 21.99 6.38 -0.14
N PHE A 168 22.29 5.09 -0.32
CA PHE A 168 22.32 4.08 0.74
C PHE A 168 23.60 3.21 0.70
N PRO A 169 24.79 3.80 0.89
CA PRO A 169 26.04 3.04 0.85
C PRO A 169 26.07 1.98 1.95
N GLY A 170 26.48 0.76 1.59
CA GLY A 170 26.58 -0.38 2.50
C GLY A 170 25.26 -1.06 2.87
N VAL A 171 24.12 -0.61 2.33
CA VAL A 171 22.80 -1.23 2.50
C VAL A 171 22.47 -2.04 1.25
N LYS A 172 21.91 -3.23 1.42
CA LYS A 172 21.44 -4.04 0.28
C LYS A 172 20.12 -3.47 -0.24
N ILE A 173 20.01 -3.30 -1.55
CA ILE A 173 18.76 -2.92 -2.22
C ILE A 173 18.39 -4.07 -3.15
N ILE A 174 17.15 -4.57 -3.08
CA ILE A 174 16.74 -5.72 -3.87
C ILE A 174 15.24 -5.76 -4.13
N GLY A 175 14.84 -6.12 -5.35
CA GLY A 175 13.47 -6.45 -5.72
C GLY A 175 13.21 -7.95 -5.84
N THR A 176 11.94 -8.35 -5.87
CA THR A 176 11.55 -9.73 -6.21
C THR A 176 11.52 -9.94 -7.71
N GLU A 177 10.87 -9.00 -8.41
CA GLU A 177 10.89 -8.80 -9.86
C GLU A 177 12.15 -8.02 -10.19
N ARG A 178 13.17 -8.71 -10.73
CA ARG A 178 14.47 -8.10 -10.97
C ARG A 178 15.17 -8.61 -12.23
N PRO A 179 15.84 -7.71 -12.98
CA PRO A 179 16.71 -8.12 -14.05
C PRO A 179 18.07 -8.60 -13.52
N GLU A 180 18.77 -9.40 -14.31
CA GLU A 180 20.20 -9.64 -14.18
C GLU A 180 20.86 -9.26 -15.52
N ASN A 181 21.93 -8.45 -15.47
CA ASN A 181 22.62 -7.95 -16.66
C ASN A 181 21.70 -7.26 -17.69
N GLY A 182 20.68 -6.52 -17.22
CA GLY A 182 19.74 -5.78 -18.07
C GLY A 182 18.63 -6.63 -18.70
N SER A 183 18.52 -7.91 -18.36
CA SER A 183 17.45 -8.80 -18.83
C SER A 183 16.64 -9.38 -17.67
N MET A 184 15.32 -9.51 -17.84
CA MET A 184 14.46 -10.23 -16.89
C MET A 184 14.58 -11.76 -17.01
N TYR A 185 15.14 -12.25 -18.12
CA TYR A 185 15.25 -13.66 -18.45
C TYR A 185 16.71 -14.09 -18.58
N ASP A 186 16.99 -15.32 -18.15
CA ASP A 186 18.25 -15.99 -18.38
C ASP A 186 18.37 -16.53 -19.82
N GLU A 187 19.52 -17.13 -20.13
CA GLU A 187 19.84 -17.71 -21.45
C GLU A 187 18.88 -18.82 -21.90
N ASN A 188 18.10 -19.42 -20.98
CA ASN A 188 17.13 -20.46 -21.26
C ASN A 188 15.69 -19.91 -21.36
N GLY A 189 15.52 -18.59 -21.35
CA GLY A 189 14.21 -17.94 -21.39
C GLY A 189 13.43 -18.06 -20.07
N LYS A 190 14.11 -18.32 -18.94
CA LYS A 190 13.48 -18.40 -17.62
C LYS A 190 13.69 -17.10 -16.85
N LEU A 191 12.66 -16.62 -16.16
CA LEU A 191 12.75 -15.40 -15.35
C LEU A 191 13.75 -15.55 -14.20
N HIS A 192 14.65 -14.57 -14.04
CA HIS A 192 15.55 -14.51 -12.88
C HIS A 192 14.78 -14.44 -11.56
N SER A 193 13.63 -13.75 -11.56
CA SER A 193 12.70 -13.61 -10.43
C SER A 193 12.20 -14.94 -9.87
N LEU A 194 12.22 -16.04 -10.64
CA LEU A 194 11.85 -17.37 -10.13
C LEU A 194 12.81 -17.87 -9.04
N LYS A 195 14.05 -17.38 -9.02
CA LYS A 195 15.02 -17.67 -7.95
C LYS A 195 14.66 -16.95 -6.64
N MET A 196 13.85 -15.90 -6.71
CA MET A 196 13.47 -15.01 -5.61
C MET A 196 12.15 -15.38 -4.92
N ILE A 197 11.43 -16.40 -5.39
CA ILE A 197 10.16 -16.83 -4.78
C ILE A 197 10.31 -18.09 -3.94
N ASP A 198 9.54 -18.16 -2.86
CA ASP A 198 9.42 -19.34 -2.02
C ASP A 198 8.09 -20.04 -2.31
N THR A 199 8.14 -21.20 -2.97
CA THR A 199 6.93 -21.92 -3.38
C THR A 199 6.24 -22.65 -2.24
N THR A 200 6.87 -22.71 -1.04
CA THR A 200 6.26 -23.30 0.15
C THR A 200 5.30 -22.35 0.86
N TRP A 201 5.47 -21.04 0.63
CA TRP A 201 4.59 -19.99 1.14
C TRP A 201 3.81 -19.36 -0.02
N TYR A 202 2.48 -19.46 0.03
CA TYR A 202 1.63 -18.92 -1.03
C TYR A 202 0.28 -18.42 -0.52
N TYR A 203 -0.22 -17.40 -1.20
CA TYR A 203 -1.62 -17.02 -1.21
C TYR A 203 -2.29 -17.61 -2.45
N TRP A 204 -3.22 -18.52 -2.23
CA TRP A 204 -4.01 -19.14 -3.30
C TRP A 204 -5.35 -18.43 -3.40
N ALA A 205 -5.79 -18.20 -4.63
CA ALA A 205 -7.10 -17.63 -4.93
C ALA A 205 -7.72 -18.32 -6.14
N ASP A 206 -9.03 -18.54 -6.12
CA ASP A 206 -9.80 -19.19 -7.19
C ASP A 206 -10.05 -18.26 -8.40
N CYS A 207 -9.00 -17.55 -8.82
CA CYS A 207 -8.99 -16.70 -9.99
C CYS A 207 -7.65 -16.83 -10.70
N GLU A 208 -7.69 -16.67 -12.03
CA GLU A 208 -6.53 -16.74 -12.89
C GLU A 208 -6.56 -15.60 -13.90
N GLU A 209 -5.38 -15.25 -14.39
CA GLU A 209 -5.20 -14.32 -15.50
C GLU A 209 -4.00 -14.78 -16.33
N LYS A 210 -4.12 -14.61 -17.64
CA LYS A 210 -3.03 -14.84 -18.58
C LYS A 210 -2.33 -13.52 -18.85
N TYR A 211 -1.01 -13.56 -18.91
CA TYR A 211 -0.18 -12.38 -19.08
C TYR A 211 0.58 -12.43 -20.40
N ASP A 212 0.68 -11.27 -21.05
CA ASP A 212 1.57 -11.12 -22.20
C ASP A 212 3.05 -11.13 -21.77
N SER A 213 3.95 -11.17 -22.76
CA SER A 213 5.39 -11.20 -22.56
C SER A 213 5.94 -9.96 -21.84
N ALA A 214 5.24 -8.83 -21.91
CA ALA A 214 5.61 -7.59 -21.24
C ALA A 214 5.22 -7.59 -19.75
N THR A 215 4.13 -8.28 -19.40
CA THR A 215 3.55 -8.29 -18.05
C THR A 215 4.08 -9.44 -17.20
N ILE A 216 4.29 -10.63 -17.79
CA ILE A 216 4.73 -11.82 -17.04
C ILE A 216 6.04 -11.61 -16.22
N PRO A 217 7.06 -10.84 -16.65
CA PRO A 217 8.23 -10.59 -15.81
C PRO A 217 7.91 -9.91 -14.49
N TYR A 218 6.83 -9.12 -14.48
CA TYR A 218 6.33 -8.40 -13.31
C TYR A 218 5.19 -9.13 -12.58
N MET A 219 4.90 -10.37 -12.98
CA MET A 219 4.00 -11.27 -12.26
C MET A 219 4.73 -12.52 -11.79
N VAL A 220 5.89 -12.85 -12.37
CA VAL A 220 6.78 -14.00 -12.10
C VAL A 220 6.17 -15.35 -12.45
N ASN A 221 4.87 -15.54 -12.23
CA ASN A 221 4.15 -16.76 -12.54
C ASN A 221 2.68 -16.49 -12.89
N GLU A 222 2.05 -17.46 -13.53
CA GLU A 222 0.61 -17.51 -13.78
C GLU A 222 -0.10 -18.50 -12.84
N GLY A 223 -1.41 -18.69 -13.06
CA GLY A 223 -2.27 -19.64 -12.34
C GLY A 223 -2.86 -19.06 -11.06
N LYS A 224 -3.28 -19.94 -10.16
CA LYS A 224 -4.01 -19.56 -8.92
C LYS A 224 -3.12 -19.16 -7.74
N TYR A 225 -1.80 -19.30 -7.87
CA TYR A 225 -0.85 -19.12 -6.77
C TYR A 225 -0.14 -17.76 -6.86
N SER A 226 -0.06 -17.08 -5.72
CA SER A 226 0.80 -15.95 -5.45
C SER A 226 1.85 -16.38 -4.44
N TYR A 227 3.11 -16.54 -4.87
CA TYR A 227 4.18 -17.03 -3.99
C TYR A 227 4.81 -15.88 -3.24
N PHE A 228 5.16 -16.11 -1.97
CA PHE A 228 5.88 -15.10 -1.19
C PHE A 228 7.32 -14.96 -1.68
N THR A 229 7.84 -13.74 -1.61
CA THR A 229 9.25 -13.48 -1.89
C THR A 229 10.15 -14.09 -0.81
N LYS A 230 11.29 -14.65 -1.22
CA LYS A 230 12.35 -15.11 -0.32
C LYS A 230 12.91 -13.98 0.54
N ILE A 231 12.70 -12.71 0.13
CA ILE A 231 13.08 -11.56 0.95
C ILE A 231 12.42 -11.67 2.33
N VAL A 232 11.11 -11.93 2.38
CA VAL A 232 10.36 -12.01 3.63
C VAL A 232 10.40 -13.39 4.28
N THR A 233 10.56 -14.47 3.51
CA THR A 233 10.62 -15.82 4.10
C THR A 233 12.00 -16.16 4.65
N GLN A 234 13.09 -15.75 3.96
CA GLN A 234 14.45 -16.27 4.21
C GLN A 234 15.50 -15.19 4.50
N MET A 235 15.36 -13.98 3.93
CA MET A 235 16.44 -12.98 3.97
C MET A 235 16.37 -12.03 5.17
N VAL A 236 15.18 -11.79 5.72
CA VAL A 236 14.96 -10.87 6.84
C VAL A 236 14.35 -11.56 8.05
N ASP A 237 14.73 -11.08 9.22
CA ASP A 237 14.22 -11.51 10.53
C ASP A 237 13.10 -10.57 11.01
N LYS A 238 13.24 -9.27 10.72
CA LYS A 238 12.27 -8.21 11.05
C LYS A 238 11.97 -7.35 9.82
N ILE A 239 10.74 -6.85 9.73
CA ILE A 239 10.27 -5.94 8.69
C ILE A 239 9.81 -4.63 9.35
N ILE A 240 10.33 -3.51 8.84
CA ILE A 240 9.80 -2.17 9.08
C ILE A 240 9.14 -1.73 7.77
N ASN A 241 7.85 -1.47 7.83
CA ASN A 241 7.05 -1.10 6.67
C ASN A 241 7.04 0.42 6.52
N VAL A 242 7.41 0.94 5.34
CA VAL A 242 7.59 2.37 5.09
C VAL A 242 6.78 2.84 3.88
N PRO A 243 5.44 2.77 3.91
CA PRO A 243 4.60 3.18 2.78
C PRO A 243 4.48 4.71 2.68
N ILE A 244 4.10 5.20 1.51
CA ILE A 244 3.71 6.60 1.28
C ILE A 244 2.22 6.83 1.58
N LEU A 245 1.85 8.00 2.13
CA LEU A 245 0.48 8.45 2.37
C LEU A 245 -0.23 8.80 1.05
N LYS A 246 -0.88 7.80 0.44
CA LYS A 246 -1.61 7.99 -0.83
C LYS A 246 -2.89 7.19 -0.94
N ASN A 247 -3.80 7.69 -1.78
CA ASN A 247 -5.07 7.04 -2.09
C ASN A 247 -4.93 5.88 -3.11
N ALA A 248 -5.94 5.02 -3.16
CA ALA A 248 -6.29 4.22 -4.34
C ALA A 248 -7.81 4.09 -4.45
N GLY A 249 -8.39 4.55 -5.56
CA GLY A 249 -9.84 4.60 -5.71
C GLY A 249 -10.51 5.36 -4.55
N ALA A 250 -11.49 4.73 -3.89
CA ALA A 250 -12.17 5.27 -2.70
C ALA A 250 -11.39 5.07 -1.38
N SER A 251 -10.21 4.43 -1.44
CA SER A 251 -9.45 3.96 -0.28
C SER A 251 -8.01 4.49 -0.30
N VAL A 252 -7.11 3.87 0.48
CA VAL A 252 -5.68 4.16 0.59
C VAL A 252 -4.81 2.93 0.31
N THR A 253 -3.49 3.11 0.21
CA THR A 253 -2.54 2.02 -0.15
C THR A 253 -1.41 1.81 0.85
N LEU A 254 -1.63 2.22 2.10
CA LEU A 254 -0.62 2.42 3.13
C LEU A 254 0.01 1.10 3.61
N CYS A 255 -0.13 0.71 4.86
CA CYS A 255 0.59 -0.40 5.44
C CYS A 255 0.20 -1.75 4.83
N LEU A 256 -1.08 -2.12 4.92
CA LEU A 256 -1.53 -3.47 4.57
C LEU A 256 -1.33 -3.77 3.08
N LYS A 257 -1.70 -2.83 2.20
CA LYS A 257 -1.53 -3.00 0.76
C LYS A 257 -0.06 -3.00 0.35
N ASN A 258 0.76 -2.12 0.93
CA ASN A 258 2.20 -2.04 0.61
C ASN A 258 2.92 -3.35 0.92
N LEU A 259 2.53 -4.02 2.01
CA LEU A 259 3.02 -5.35 2.37
C LEU A 259 2.44 -6.42 1.45
N ALA A 260 1.11 -6.55 1.37
CA ALA A 260 0.44 -7.62 0.66
C ALA A 260 0.87 -7.71 -0.82
N PHE A 261 0.73 -6.60 -1.55
CA PHE A 261 1.03 -6.56 -2.98
C PHE A 261 2.53 -6.45 -3.30
N GLY A 262 3.35 -6.13 -2.30
CA GLY A 262 4.79 -6.07 -2.42
C GLY A 262 5.49 -7.39 -2.10
N ALA A 263 4.86 -8.25 -1.31
CA ALA A 263 5.48 -9.48 -0.79
C ALA A 263 5.13 -10.74 -1.57
N VAL A 264 4.09 -10.73 -2.42
CA VAL A 264 3.69 -11.90 -3.21
C VAL A 264 3.67 -11.61 -4.70
N THR A 265 3.82 -12.66 -5.50
CA THR A 265 3.81 -12.61 -6.97
C THR A 265 2.39 -12.71 -7.56
N ASN A 266 2.28 -12.64 -8.89
CA ASN A 266 1.04 -12.89 -9.65
C ASN A 266 -0.13 -11.97 -9.25
N THR A 267 0.13 -10.73 -8.86
CA THR A 267 -0.87 -9.90 -8.17
C THR A 267 -1.91 -9.24 -9.07
N ALA A 268 -1.74 -9.21 -10.40
CA ALA A 268 -2.68 -8.54 -11.30
C ALA A 268 -4.11 -9.13 -11.21
N ARG A 269 -4.24 -10.46 -11.24
CA ARG A 269 -5.53 -11.16 -11.07
C ARG A 269 -6.28 -10.78 -9.78
N LEU A 270 -5.55 -10.44 -8.72
CA LEU A 270 -6.09 -10.11 -7.41
C LEU A 270 -6.72 -8.72 -7.34
N HIS A 271 -6.34 -7.80 -8.24
CA HIS A 271 -6.89 -6.44 -8.27
C HIS A 271 -8.34 -6.38 -8.74
N LYS A 272 -8.85 -7.42 -9.42
CA LYS A 272 -10.18 -7.41 -10.03
C LYS A 272 -11.30 -7.59 -9.00
N GLN A 273 -11.29 -8.71 -8.29
CA GLN A 273 -12.38 -9.09 -7.38
C GLN A 273 -11.94 -9.27 -5.93
N LEU A 274 -10.63 -9.30 -5.66
CA LEU A 274 -10.05 -9.66 -4.36
C LEU A 274 -9.16 -8.56 -3.79
N TRP A 275 -9.33 -7.31 -4.22
CA TRP A 275 -8.41 -6.24 -3.82
C TRP A 275 -8.37 -6.05 -2.30
N ALA A 276 -9.55 -6.03 -1.66
CA ALA A 276 -9.66 -5.81 -0.21
C ALA A 276 -9.22 -7.04 0.58
N GLU A 277 -9.64 -8.23 0.13
CA GLU A 277 -9.26 -9.53 0.66
C GLU A 277 -7.75 -9.69 0.61
N THR A 278 -7.11 -9.42 -0.52
CA THR A 278 -5.66 -9.52 -0.67
C THR A 278 -4.93 -8.56 0.27
N CYS A 279 -5.41 -7.32 0.40
CA CYS A 279 -4.83 -6.37 1.35
C CYS A 279 -4.90 -6.89 2.80
N ALA A 280 -5.98 -7.57 3.19
CA ALA A 280 -6.15 -8.10 4.54
C ALA A 280 -5.46 -9.46 4.74
N GLU A 281 -5.81 -10.45 3.93
CA GLU A 281 -5.52 -11.87 4.10
C GLU A 281 -4.03 -12.20 3.94
N VAL A 282 -3.33 -11.59 2.98
CA VAL A 282 -1.90 -11.86 2.77
C VAL A 282 -1.07 -11.49 4.00
N ASN A 283 -1.49 -10.45 4.73
CA ASN A 283 -0.84 -10.03 5.98
C ASN A 283 -1.09 -11.00 7.15
N ALA A 284 -2.03 -11.94 7.04
CA ALA A 284 -2.27 -12.97 8.06
C ALA A 284 -1.29 -14.15 7.98
N PHE A 285 -0.49 -14.25 6.91
CA PHE A 285 0.49 -15.31 6.75
C PHE A 285 1.76 -15.03 7.58
N PRO A 286 2.34 -16.04 8.26
CA PRO A 286 3.54 -15.89 9.10
C PRO A 286 4.72 -15.11 8.49
N PRO A 287 5.07 -15.24 7.18
CA PRO A 287 6.16 -14.45 6.60
C PRO A 287 6.01 -12.93 6.73
N LEU A 288 4.78 -12.42 6.89
CA LEU A 288 4.50 -11.02 7.17
C LEU A 288 4.02 -10.82 8.60
N ARG A 289 2.95 -11.55 8.98
CA ARG A 289 2.25 -11.40 10.27
C ARG A 289 3.23 -11.35 11.43
N ASP A 290 4.24 -12.22 11.41
CA ASP A 290 5.13 -12.47 12.55
C ASP A 290 6.48 -11.74 12.44
N LYS A 291 6.71 -11.04 11.33
CA LYS A 291 7.97 -10.32 11.07
C LYS A 291 7.81 -8.81 11.01
N VAL A 292 6.64 -8.28 10.69
CA VAL A 292 6.39 -6.83 10.67
C VAL A 292 6.27 -6.30 12.10
N VAL A 293 7.26 -5.54 12.53
CA VAL A 293 7.33 -5.02 13.92
C VAL A 293 6.97 -3.54 14.03
N LEU A 294 7.02 -2.80 12.93
CA LEU A 294 6.79 -1.35 12.93
C LEU A 294 6.31 -0.88 11.55
N ASN A 295 5.42 0.12 11.55
CA ASN A 295 4.95 0.83 10.38
C ASN A 295 5.25 2.33 10.52
N ILE A 296 5.90 2.90 9.51
CA ILE A 296 6.24 4.31 9.42
C ILE A 296 5.68 4.84 8.10
N VAL A 297 4.48 5.42 8.12
CA VAL A 297 3.90 6.02 6.90
C VAL A 297 4.54 7.37 6.66
N ASP A 298 5.18 7.51 5.51
CA ASP A 298 5.67 8.78 5.00
C ASP A 298 4.51 9.56 4.36
N GLY A 299 4.07 10.63 5.02
CA GLY A 299 3.10 11.57 4.50
C GLY A 299 3.67 12.97 4.32
N ILE A 300 4.99 13.16 4.25
CA ILE A 300 5.54 14.48 4.00
C ILE A 300 4.99 15.01 2.66
N LYS A 301 5.10 14.16 1.63
CA LYS A 301 4.43 14.31 0.34
C LYS A 301 3.55 13.09 0.06
N GLY A 302 2.41 13.32 -0.59
CA GLY A 302 1.49 12.26 -0.95
C GLY A 302 0.50 12.69 -2.03
N CYS A 303 -0.58 11.93 -2.17
CA CYS A 303 -1.70 12.35 -3.00
C CYS A 303 -3.04 12.01 -2.35
N PHE A 304 -4.03 12.84 -2.62
CA PHE A 304 -5.39 12.65 -2.08
C PHE A 304 -6.33 12.03 -3.12
N ASN A 305 -6.01 12.05 -4.42
CA ASN A 305 -6.82 11.44 -5.47
C ASN A 305 -5.98 10.97 -6.68
N GLY A 306 -6.60 10.24 -7.62
CA GLY A 306 -5.96 9.80 -8.87
C GLY A 306 -4.96 8.65 -8.71
N GLY A 307 -4.71 8.18 -7.48
CA GLY A 307 -3.94 6.96 -7.23
C GLY A 307 -4.60 5.68 -7.78
N PRO A 308 -3.83 4.60 -7.97
CA PRO A 308 -2.49 4.38 -7.42
C PRO A 308 -1.34 4.99 -8.23
N GLY A 309 -1.60 5.50 -9.44
CA GLY A 309 -0.61 6.18 -10.26
C GLY A 309 -0.30 7.61 -9.79
N ALA A 310 0.75 8.19 -10.34
CA ALA A 310 1.12 9.58 -10.11
C ALA A 310 0.32 10.50 -11.04
N ASN A 311 -0.70 11.17 -10.50
CA ASN A 311 -1.32 12.31 -11.14
C ASN A 311 -0.94 13.59 -10.37
N PRO A 312 -0.02 14.42 -10.91
CA PRO A 312 0.50 15.61 -10.21
C PRO A 312 -0.56 16.59 -9.73
N GLN A 313 -1.72 16.67 -10.39
CA GLN A 313 -2.84 17.54 -9.97
C GLN A 313 -3.32 17.24 -8.55
N PHE A 314 -3.17 15.99 -8.09
CA PHE A 314 -3.66 15.54 -6.79
C PHE A 314 -2.54 15.37 -5.77
N PHE A 315 -1.32 15.82 -6.08
CA PHE A 315 -0.23 15.82 -5.12
C PHE A 315 -0.49 16.87 -4.04
N CYS A 316 -0.08 16.55 -2.82
CA CYS A 316 -0.15 17.45 -1.69
C CYS A 316 0.94 17.12 -0.69
N GLU A 317 1.28 18.10 0.14
CA GLU A 317 2.14 17.91 1.30
C GLU A 317 1.24 17.76 2.52
N TYR A 318 1.13 16.55 3.09
CA TYR A 318 0.46 16.38 4.38
C TYR A 318 1.39 16.74 5.54
N LYS A 319 2.71 16.88 5.27
CA LYS A 319 3.75 17.30 6.20
C LYS A 319 3.75 16.48 7.50
N THR A 320 3.53 15.18 7.35
CA THR A 320 3.31 14.27 8.48
C THR A 320 4.04 12.94 8.32
N VAL A 321 4.38 12.32 9.44
CA VAL A 321 4.81 10.92 9.52
C VAL A 321 3.91 10.21 10.54
N LEU A 322 3.39 9.04 10.18
CA LEU A 322 2.63 8.18 11.10
C LEU A 322 3.50 7.03 11.58
N VAL A 323 3.55 6.78 12.88
CA VAL A 323 4.34 5.71 13.49
C VAL A 323 3.45 4.84 14.37
N GLY A 324 3.48 3.52 14.16
CA GLY A 324 2.70 2.56 14.95
C GLY A 324 3.11 1.11 14.68
N THR A 325 2.81 0.20 15.60
CA THR A 325 3.03 -1.25 15.36
C THR A 325 1.85 -1.90 14.68
N ASP A 326 0.65 -1.36 14.91
CA ASP A 326 -0.62 -1.85 14.37
C ASP A 326 -0.84 -1.31 12.94
N PRO A 327 -0.67 -2.13 11.88
CA PRO A 327 -0.82 -1.65 10.51
C PRO A 327 -2.26 -1.25 10.18
N VAL A 328 -3.25 -1.86 10.82
CA VAL A 328 -4.67 -1.56 10.57
C VAL A 328 -5.02 -0.20 11.15
N ALA A 329 -4.56 0.10 12.37
CA ALA A 329 -4.79 1.39 13.01
C ALA A 329 -4.06 2.52 12.28
N VAL A 330 -2.83 2.27 11.82
CA VAL A 330 -2.07 3.23 11.02
C VAL A 330 -2.77 3.51 9.69
N ASP A 331 -3.28 2.48 9.01
CA ASP A 331 -4.06 2.62 7.78
C ASP A 331 -5.34 3.41 8.01
N ARG A 332 -6.02 3.14 9.12
CA ARG A 332 -7.27 3.83 9.49
C ARG A 332 -7.04 5.32 9.72
N VAL A 333 -5.98 5.69 10.42
CA VAL A 333 -5.58 7.09 10.64
C VAL A 333 -5.20 7.76 9.33
N GLY A 334 -4.35 7.12 8.52
CA GLY A 334 -3.94 7.67 7.23
C GLY A 334 -5.10 7.81 6.24
N TYR A 335 -6.04 6.87 6.22
CA TYR A 335 -7.31 6.99 5.49
C TYR A 335 -8.06 8.25 5.92
N ASP A 336 -8.20 8.49 7.22
CA ASP A 336 -8.91 9.65 7.75
C ASP A 336 -8.27 10.98 7.33
N ILE A 337 -6.93 11.03 7.27
CA ILE A 337 -6.17 12.19 6.77
C ILE A 337 -6.47 12.43 5.29
N VAL A 338 -6.42 11.38 4.46
CA VAL A 338 -6.69 11.47 3.01
C VAL A 338 -8.13 11.91 2.74
N ILE A 339 -9.12 11.34 3.45
CA ILE A 339 -10.53 11.70 3.27
C ILE A 339 -10.79 13.16 3.67
N LYS A 340 -10.18 13.64 4.77
CA LYS A 340 -10.27 15.05 5.16
C LYS A 340 -9.74 15.98 4.08
N GLU A 341 -8.62 15.64 3.45
CA GLU A 341 -8.08 16.45 2.34
C GLU A 341 -9.00 16.38 1.10
N ARG A 342 -9.58 15.22 0.76
CA ARG A 342 -10.56 15.12 -0.34
C ARG A 342 -11.79 15.99 -0.13
N ILE A 343 -12.32 16.00 1.10
CA ILE A 343 -13.49 16.80 1.46
C ILE A 343 -13.15 18.29 1.38
N LYS A 344 -12.02 18.69 1.97
CA LYS A 344 -11.50 20.05 1.89
C LYS A 344 -11.33 20.54 0.45
N ARG A 345 -10.92 19.65 -0.46
CA ARG A 345 -10.72 19.94 -1.90
C ARG A 345 -11.97 19.76 -2.76
N GLY A 346 -13.10 19.36 -2.17
CA GLY A 346 -14.37 19.14 -2.89
C GLY A 346 -14.40 17.91 -3.80
N VAL A 347 -13.43 16.99 -3.69
CA VAL A 347 -13.39 15.73 -4.47
C VAL A 347 -14.40 14.70 -3.94
N GLN A 348 -14.71 14.77 -2.66
CA GLN A 348 -15.61 13.86 -1.97
C GLN A 348 -16.46 14.69 -0.98
N LYS A 349 -17.73 14.33 -0.78
CA LYS A 349 -18.60 15.08 0.14
C LYS A 349 -18.48 14.62 1.59
N GLU A 350 -18.42 13.30 1.78
CA GLU A 350 -18.39 12.63 3.07
C GLU A 350 -17.63 11.33 2.95
N ASP A 351 -17.24 10.76 4.09
CA ASP A 351 -16.63 9.43 4.18
C ASP A 351 -17.53 8.33 3.58
N ASN A 352 -16.93 7.31 2.97
CA ASN A 352 -17.64 6.17 2.38
C ASN A 352 -17.14 4.86 3.01
N PRO A 353 -17.99 4.07 3.68
CA PRO A 353 -17.62 2.79 4.27
C PRO A 353 -16.92 1.82 3.31
N ARG A 354 -17.21 1.89 2.00
CA ARG A 354 -16.51 1.08 0.99
C ARG A 354 -15.00 1.30 0.97
N GLY A 355 -14.54 2.50 1.36
CA GLY A 355 -13.13 2.82 1.46
C GLY A 355 -12.41 2.11 2.61
N ARG A 356 -13.15 1.52 3.56
CA ARG A 356 -12.59 0.88 4.76
C ARG A 356 -12.65 -0.65 4.78
N ILE A 357 -13.30 -1.26 3.79
CA ILE A 357 -13.55 -2.72 3.74
C ILE A 357 -12.29 -3.54 4.07
N PHE A 358 -11.13 -3.22 3.50
CA PHE A 358 -9.92 -4.01 3.73
C PHE A 358 -9.39 -3.89 5.17
N MET A 359 -9.61 -2.76 5.85
CA MET A 359 -9.25 -2.58 7.26
C MET A 359 -10.22 -3.35 8.15
N ASP A 360 -11.52 -3.34 7.83
CA ASP A 360 -12.53 -4.10 8.56
C ASP A 360 -12.26 -5.62 8.45
N LEU A 361 -11.92 -6.10 7.25
CA LEU A 361 -11.49 -7.48 7.03
C LEU A 361 -10.23 -7.81 7.85
N ALA A 362 -9.22 -6.95 7.82
CA ALA A 362 -7.97 -7.16 8.58
C ALA A 362 -8.21 -7.17 10.10
N GLN A 363 -9.11 -6.34 10.62
CA GLN A 363 -9.53 -6.37 12.02
C GLN A 363 -10.18 -7.71 12.38
N ASN A 364 -11.07 -8.24 11.53
CA ASN A 364 -11.70 -9.55 11.75
C ASN A 364 -10.69 -10.71 11.77
N LEU A 365 -9.56 -10.55 11.07
CA LEU A 365 -8.42 -11.48 11.10
C LEU A 365 -7.47 -11.25 12.30
N ASN A 366 -7.86 -10.38 13.24
CA ASN A 366 -7.06 -9.97 14.40
C ASN A 366 -5.68 -9.41 14.00
N LEU A 367 -5.59 -8.67 12.90
CA LEU A 367 -4.34 -8.03 12.47
C LEU A 367 -4.18 -6.62 13.06
N GLY A 368 -5.23 -6.07 13.65
CA GLY A 368 -5.20 -4.77 14.31
C GLY A 368 -6.57 -4.13 14.45
N ILE A 369 -6.59 -2.85 14.80
CA ILE A 369 -7.80 -2.11 15.15
C ILE A 369 -8.16 -1.13 14.03
N ALA A 370 -9.31 -1.33 13.39
CA ALA A 370 -9.89 -0.45 12.37
C ALA A 370 -10.91 0.55 12.94
N ASP A 371 -11.47 0.26 14.11
CA ASP A 371 -12.41 1.13 14.80
C ASP A 371 -11.69 2.39 15.34
N LEU A 372 -11.96 3.54 14.73
CA LEU A 372 -11.25 4.79 15.03
C LEU A 372 -11.43 5.22 16.49
N GLU A 373 -12.56 4.91 17.12
CA GLU A 373 -12.82 5.27 18.52
C GLU A 373 -11.95 4.48 19.50
N LYS A 374 -11.44 3.31 19.07
CA LYS A 374 -10.52 2.46 19.84
C LYS A 374 -9.06 2.75 19.54
N ILE A 375 -8.77 3.62 18.58
CA ILE A 375 -7.40 4.02 18.24
C ILE A 375 -6.98 5.20 19.12
N LYS A 376 -5.91 5.01 19.90
CA LYS A 376 -5.20 6.10 20.56
C LYS A 376 -4.37 6.85 19.52
N TRP A 377 -4.97 7.87 18.93
CA TRP A 377 -4.33 8.76 17.96
C TRP A 377 -3.69 9.96 18.66
N GLU A 378 -2.37 9.93 18.82
CA GLU A 378 -1.57 11.03 19.39
C GLU A 378 -1.06 11.93 18.28
N LYS A 379 -1.24 13.25 18.40
CA LYS A 379 -0.76 14.24 17.42
C LYS A 379 0.30 15.14 18.04
N ILE A 380 1.43 15.28 17.37
CA ILE A 380 2.57 16.09 17.80
C ILE A 380 2.91 17.05 16.67
N ASN A 381 3.07 18.34 16.98
CA ASN A 381 3.54 19.33 16.02
C ASN A 381 4.96 19.75 16.41
N LEU A 382 5.93 19.47 15.55
CA LEU A 382 7.27 20.02 15.64
C LEU A 382 7.26 21.46 15.14
N LYS A 383 8.09 22.29 15.78
CA LYS A 383 8.22 23.71 15.46
C LYS A 383 9.15 23.92 14.28
#